data_AF-A0A328B2T2-F1
#
_entry.id   AF-A0A328B2T2-F1
#
_cell.length_a   1.000
_cell.length_b   1.000
_cell.length_c   1.000
_cell.angle_alpha   90.00
_cell.angle_beta   90.00
_cell.angle_gamma   90.00
#
_symmetry.space_group_name_H-M   'P 1'
#
loop_
_entity.id
_entity.type
_entity.pdbx_description
1 polymer ?
#
loop_
_entity_poly.entity_id
_entity_poly.type
_entity_poly.pdbx_seq_one_letter_code
_entity_poly.pdbx_strand_id
1 'polypeptide(L)' 'MSARVRKLIGLIGILVFLGAYVAVMSLLSDHVPKYWLAQLAFYLVAGIGWGVPILPLLSWMNRGR' A
#
# COMPACT_ATOMS: atom_id res chain seq x y z
N MET A 1 7.08 -0.65 -24.33
CA MET A 1 7.18 0.53 -23.43
C MET A 1 8.61 0.68 -22.94
N SER A 2 9.16 1.90 -22.95
CA SER A 2 10.51 2.13 -22.42
C SER A 2 10.55 1.89 -20.90
N ALA A 3 11.72 1.55 -20.35
CA ALA A 3 11.90 1.38 -18.91
C ALA A 3 11.52 2.64 -18.12
N ARG A 4 11.72 3.84 -18.69
CA ARG A 4 11.33 5.12 -18.08
C ARG A 4 9.81 5.24 -17.93
N VAL A 5 9.04 4.89 -18.96
CA VAL A 5 7.56 4.96 -18.92
C VAL A 5 6.99 3.99 -17.89
N ARG A 6 7.50 2.76 -17.81
CA ARG A 6 7.04 1.78 -16.81
C ARG A 6 7.32 2.25 -15.37
N LYS A 7 8.47 2.89 -15.14
CA LYS A 7 8.79 3.48 -13.82
C LYS A 7 7.83 4.61 -13.46
N LEU A 8 7.48 5.48 -14.42
CA LEU A 8 6.53 6.58 -14.18
C LEU A 8 5.12 6.04 -13.88
N ILE A 9 4.63 5.09 -14.67
CA ILE A 9 3.32 4.45 -14.45
C ILE A 9 3.30 3.73 -13.10
N GLY A 10 4.37 2.99 -12.79
CA GLY A 10 4.49 2.29 -11.51
C GLY A 10 4.52 3.24 -10.32
N LEU A 11 5.22 4.37 -10.42
CA LEU A 11 5.23 5.41 -9.38
C LEU A 11 3.82 5.95 -9.13
N ILE A 12 3.12 6.37 -10.18
CA ILE A 12 1.76 6.91 -10.06
C ILE A 12 0.82 5.84 -9.49
N GLY A 13 0.91 4.60 -9.98
CA GLY A 13 0.12 3.48 -9.48
C GLY A 13 0.33 3.21 -7.99
N ILE A 14 1.58 3.25 -7.52
CA ILE A 14 1.91 3.12 -6.09
C ILE A 14 1.30 4.25 -5.28
N LEU A 15 1.41 5.51 -5.73
CA LEU A 15 0.87 6.66 -5.02
C LEU A 15 -0.66 6.60 -4.91
N VAL A 16 -1.34 6.27 -6.00
CA VAL A 16 -2.80 6.12 -6.02
C VAL A 16 -3.23 4.97 -5.10
N PHE A 17 -2.56 3.81 -5.20
CA PHE A 17 -2.83 2.67 -4.34
C PHE A 17 -2.64 3.02 -2.86
N LEU A 18 -1.53 3.65 -2.50
CA LEU A 18 -1.22 3.99 -1.12
C LEU A 18 -2.21 5.03 -0.57
N GLY A 19 -2.59 6.03 -1.38
CA GLY A 19 -3.61 7.00 -1.01
C GLY A 19 -4.96 6.34 -0.74
N ALA A 20 -5.41 5.46 -1.63
CA ALA A 20 -6.66 4.71 -1.44
C ALA A 20 -6.57 3.77 -0.22
N TYR A 21 -5.45 3.08 -0.03
CA TYR A 21 -5.22 2.19 1.10
C TYR A 21 -5.30 2.95 2.43
N VAL A 22 -4.61 4.09 2.55
CA VAL A 22 -4.64 4.91 3.76
C VAL A 22 -6.05 5.46 4.02
N ALA A 23 -6.77 5.90 2.98
CA ALA A 23 -8.15 6.35 3.11
C ALA A 23 -9.06 5.24 3.66
N VAL A 24 -8.96 4.03 3.10
CA VAL A 24 -9.72 2.86 3.56
C VAL A 24 -9.35 2.49 5.00
N MET A 25 -8.05 2.36 5.31
CA MET A 25 -7.61 2.02 6.68
C MET A 25 -8.02 3.08 7.71
N SER A 26 -8.03 4.37 7.33
CA SER A 26 -8.52 5.45 8.19
C SER A 26 -10.01 5.27 8.53
N LEU A 27 -10.84 4.96 7.54
CA LEU A 27 -12.27 4.69 7.75
C LEU A 27 -12.52 3.43 8.59
N LEU A 28 -11.72 2.38 8.41
CA LEU A 28 -11.81 1.18 9.24
C LEU A 28 -11.39 1.45 10.70
N SER A 29 -10.46 2.38 10.92
CA SER A 29 -9.94 2.66 12.26
C SER A 29 -11.01 3.12 13.25
N ASP A 30 -12.06 3.79 12.77
CA ASP A 30 -13.20 4.24 13.59
C ASP A 30 -14.00 3.07 14.20
N HIS A 31 -13.89 1.88 13.61
CA HIS A 31 -14.59 0.67 14.03
C HIS A 31 -13.74 -0.22 14.96
N VAL A 32 -12.49 0.16 15.22
CA VAL A 32 -11.57 -0.63 16.04
C VAL A 32 -11.88 -0.40 17.53
N PRO A 33 -12.02 -1.47 18.34
CA PRO A 33 -12.22 -1.35 19.77
C PRO A 33 -11.14 -0.50 20.46
N LYS A 34 -11.55 0.31 21.44
CA LYS A 34 -10.67 1.29 22.11
C LYS A 34 -9.69 0.71 23.14
N TYR A 35 -9.49 -0.60 23.17
CA TYR A 35 -8.49 -1.21 24.04
C TYR A 35 -7.14 -1.37 23.30
N TRP A 36 -6.05 -1.22 24.05
CA TRP A 36 -4.71 -1.07 23.49
C TRP A 36 -4.29 -2.20 22.55
N LEU A 37 -4.65 -3.44 22.87
CA LEU A 37 -4.25 -4.61 22.09
C LEU A 37 -4.91 -4.65 20.70
N ALA A 38 -6.19 -4.26 20.58
CA ALA A 38 -6.87 -4.19 19.29
C ALA A 38 -6.27 -3.10 18.40
N GLN A 39 -6.00 -1.92 18.98
CA GLN A 39 -5.35 -0.83 18.26
C GLN A 39 -3.93 -1.22 17.82
N LEU A 40 -3.16 -1.85 18.70
CA LEU A 40 -1.82 -2.33 18.37
C LEU A 40 -1.85 -3.31 17.19
N ALA A 41 -2.73 -4.33 17.26
CA ALA A 41 -2.87 -5.31 16.20
C ALA A 41 -3.30 -4.65 14.88
N PHE A 42 -4.30 -3.76 14.94
CA PHE A 42 -4.80 -3.05 13.76
C PHE A 42 -3.73 -2.20 13.10
N TYR A 43 -3.04 -1.33 13.85
CA TYR A 43 -2.05 -0.43 13.27
C TYR A 43 -0.79 -1.16 12.82
N LEU A 44 -0.42 -2.27 13.47
CA LEU A 44 0.70 -3.10 13.02
C LEU A 44 0.39 -3.75 11.66
N VAL A 45 -0.79 -4.36 11.52
CA VAL A 45 -1.24 -4.98 10.26
C VAL A 45 -1.47 -3.92 9.18
N ALA A 46 -2.17 -2.83 9.50
CA ALA A 46 -2.43 -1.74 8.56
C ALA A 46 -1.12 -1.08 8.09
N GLY A 47 -0.15 -0.89 8.99
CA GLY A 47 1.12 -0.25 8.71
C GLY A 47 2.07 -1.06 7.82
N ILE A 48 2.00 -2.40 7.85
CA ILE A 48 2.89 -3.28 7.05
C ILE A 48 2.17 -3.99 5.89
N GLY A 49 0.84 -4.12 5.97
CA GLY A 49 0.05 -4.93 5.05
C GLY A 49 0.06 -4.43 3.60
N TRP A 50 0.20 -3.13 3.39
CA TRP A 50 0.25 -2.52 2.06
C TRP A 50 1.48 -2.94 1.22
N GLY A 51 2.55 -3.39 1.86
CA GLY A 51 3.79 -3.76 1.16
C GLY A 51 3.60 -4.97 0.24
N VAL A 52 2.76 -5.93 0.64
CA VAL A 52 2.54 -7.18 -0.10
C VAL A 52 1.88 -6.92 -1.47
N PRO A 53 0.78 -6.15 -1.58
CA PRO A 53 0.18 -5.80 -2.87
C PRO A 53 1.09 -5.03 -3.85
N ILE A 54 2.15 -4.37 -3.38
CA ILE A 54 3.04 -3.58 -4.25
C ILE A 54 4.09 -4.44 -4.96
N LEU A 55 4.42 -5.62 -4.41
CA LEU A 55 5.47 -6.50 -4.96
C LEU A 55 5.28 -6.85 -6.46
N PRO A 56 4.08 -7.20 -6.95
CA PRO A 56 3.88 -7.50 -8.37
C PRO A 56 4.17 -6.29 -9.27
N LEU A 57 3.73 -5.09 -8.85
CA LEU A 57 3.94 -3.86 -9.60
C LEU A 57 5.44 -3.50 -9.66
N LEU A 58 6.15 -3.62 -8.54
CA LEU A 58 7.61 -3.45 -8.49
C LEU A 58 8.33 -4.45 -9.40
N SER A 59 7.90 -5.71 -9.40
CA SER A 59 8.48 -6.74 -10.27
C SER A 59 8.34 -6.38 -11.75
N TRP A 60 7.17 -5.84 -12.14
CA TRP A 60 6.88 -5.40 -13.50
C TRP A 60 7.70 -4.17 -13.90
N MET A 61 7.84 -3.18 -13.01
CA MET A 61 8.66 -1.99 -13.23
C MET A 61 10.14 -2.32 -13.46
N ASN A 62 10.61 -3.40 -12.85
CA ASN A 62 12.01 -3.84 -12.90
C ASN A 62 12.31 -4.86 -14.00
N ARG A 63 11.28 -5.41 -14.66
CA ARG A 63 11.45 -6.43 -15.70
C ARG A 63 12.20 -5.84 -16.90
N GLY A 64 13.33 -6.41 -17.30
CA GLY A 64 14.13 -5.90 -18.44
C GLY A 64 14.82 -4.56 -18.16
N ARG A 65 15.33 -4.40 -16.93
CA ARG A 65 16.50 -3.55 -16.68
C ARG A 65 17.76 -4.29 -17.13
#